data_AF-A0A7L5SUP9-F1
#
_entry.id   AF-A0A7L5SUP9-F1
#
_cell.length_a   1.000
_cell.length_b   1.000
_cell.length_c   1.000
_cell.angle_alpha   90.00
_cell.angle_beta   90.00
_cell.angle_gamma   90.00
#
_symmetry.space_group_name_H-M   'P 1'
#
loop_
_entity.id
_entity.type
_entity.pdbx_description
1 polymer ?
#
loop_
_entity_poly.entity_id
_entity_poly.type
_entity_poly.pdbx_seq_one_letter_code
_entity_poly.pdbx_strand_id
1 'polypeptide(L)'
;MVDMMREIERKYETTDGDAATGGLPELAGVAGIAQVRDRGAVTLDATYYDTPGQRLAADGITLRRRTGGDDAGWHLKLPVGPDVRDEIRAPLSDALPAHLAGLVRSRTRGTGLVPLVHLLSERNVRHLVDGDGTLLAELSADTVTARRLAPAPSDPVSWTEVEVELAEGGDPALLDTLEPHLTDAGLRRADLPSKLARALAETGPREGGPKKGGRKPGKKKAGKKAAGKKKAEATAGDIVLDYVRRQITAIVTLDPAVRLDTHDSVHRMRVATRRLRSAFRSYRKVLDRAVTDPIGAELKWLAAELGIDRDREVLTARIGERLAEVPVELRLGPVAARLEIWSHARRTGSRDRLIGVLDGERYLALLDTLDALLADPPLRQAAARPAAEVIRKAVLRDYERLADRLEPVLDAPSGPERDVVLHEARKDAKRARYAAEVARPALGAPAKAFSGLMTEVQELLGDHQDSVVAREALRELAVQAHAAGESTFTVGLLYGREEALAAARERELPGLWAEVSRREHRSALES
;
A
#
# COMPACT_ATOMS: atom_id res chain seq x y z
N MET A 1 -17.77 -15.10 7.06
CA MET A 1 -17.47 -13.68 7.35
C MET A 1 -16.18 -13.69 8.13
N VAL A 2 -15.14 -12.99 7.68
CA VAL A 2 -13.87 -12.91 8.42
C VAL A 2 -14.09 -11.91 9.55
N ASP A 3 -13.77 -12.28 10.78
CA ASP A 3 -13.81 -11.37 11.92
C ASP A 3 -12.58 -10.45 11.84
N MET A 4 -12.81 -9.22 11.35
CA MET A 4 -11.78 -8.21 11.15
C MET A 4 -12.17 -6.97 11.96
N MET A 5 -11.30 -6.58 12.88
CA MET A 5 -11.47 -5.42 13.74
C MET A 5 -10.35 -4.41 13.46
N ARG A 6 -10.69 -3.13 13.40
CA ARG A 6 -9.68 -2.06 13.37
C ARG A 6 -9.38 -1.61 14.79
N GLU A 7 -8.12 -1.76 15.16
CA GLU A 7 -7.60 -1.38 16.47
C GLU A 7 -6.80 -0.07 16.34
N ILE A 8 -6.99 0.83 17.32
CA ILE A 8 -6.19 2.03 17.51
C ILE A 8 -5.62 1.97 18.92
N GLU A 9 -4.31 1.72 19.04
CA GLU A 9 -3.67 1.44 20.33
C GLU A 9 -2.37 2.24 20.51
N ARG A 10 -2.10 2.68 21.75
CA ARG A 10 -0.78 3.18 22.17
C ARG A 10 -0.21 2.32 23.27
N LYS A 11 1.11 2.12 23.20
CA LYS A 11 1.87 1.25 24.11
C LYS A 11 2.86 2.06 24.91
N TYR A 12 3.00 1.68 26.16
CA TYR A 12 3.81 2.37 27.14
C TYR A 12 4.64 1.38 27.95
N GLU A 13 5.80 1.85 28.41
CA GLU A 13 6.75 1.11 29.23
C GLU A 13 7.06 1.92 30.49
N THR A 14 7.43 1.24 31.57
CA THR A 14 7.76 1.90 32.83
C THR A 14 9.15 2.52 32.75
N THR A 15 9.34 3.74 33.29
CA THR A 15 10.64 4.43 33.26
C THR A 15 11.66 3.84 34.25
N ASP A 16 11.17 3.26 35.34
CA ASP A 16 11.98 2.59 36.36
C ASP A 16 11.52 1.14 36.50
N GLY A 17 12.46 0.21 36.68
CA GLY A 17 12.22 -1.24 36.76
C GLY A 17 11.39 -1.71 37.98
N ASP A 18 10.76 -0.79 38.72
CA ASP A 18 10.11 -1.00 40.02
C ASP A 18 8.62 -0.62 40.03
N ALA A 19 7.92 -0.68 38.89
CA ALA A 19 6.45 -0.60 38.86
C ALA A 19 5.79 -1.99 38.78
N ALA A 20 6.47 -3.03 39.25
CA ALA A 20 5.78 -4.25 39.62
C ALA A 20 4.84 -3.93 40.80
N THR A 21 3.53 -3.85 40.53
CA THR A 21 2.40 -3.95 41.49
C THR A 21 1.68 -2.71 42.05
N GLY A 22 1.85 -1.47 41.55
CA GLY A 22 0.86 -0.41 41.88
C GLY A 22 1.27 1.02 41.50
N GLY A 23 0.53 1.79 40.71
CA GLY A 23 -0.73 1.53 40.04
C GLY A 23 -0.86 2.44 38.82
N LEU A 24 -1.52 1.93 37.78
CA LEU A 24 -1.99 2.76 36.66
C LEU A 24 -2.69 4.02 37.21
N PRO A 25 -2.51 5.20 36.58
CA PRO A 25 -3.07 6.44 37.10
C PRO A 25 -4.59 6.35 37.27
N GLU A 26 -5.12 7.14 38.20
CA GLU A 26 -6.56 7.37 38.26
C GLU A 26 -6.96 8.21 37.05
N LEU A 27 -7.89 7.69 36.24
CA LEU A 27 -8.33 8.31 34.99
C LEU A 27 -9.80 8.76 35.07
N ALA A 28 -10.52 8.46 36.16
CA ALA A 28 -11.86 9.00 36.37
C ALA A 28 -11.83 10.53 36.40
N GLY A 29 -12.72 11.15 35.62
CA GLY A 29 -12.80 12.60 35.43
C GLY A 29 -11.90 13.15 34.32
N VAL A 30 -11.06 12.34 33.70
CA VAL A 30 -10.20 12.74 32.57
C VAL A 30 -10.92 12.48 31.25
N ALA A 31 -10.92 13.45 30.33
CA ALA A 31 -11.35 13.25 28.94
C ALA A 31 -12.74 12.60 28.74
N GLY A 32 -13.70 12.88 29.62
CA GLY A 32 -15.05 12.29 29.55
C GLY A 32 -15.18 10.88 30.14
N ILE A 33 -14.10 10.32 30.70
CA ILE A 33 -14.14 9.07 31.46
C ILE A 33 -14.85 9.34 32.79
N ALA A 34 -16.06 8.81 32.95
CA ALA A 34 -16.80 8.94 34.21
C ALA A 34 -16.37 7.88 35.22
N GLN A 35 -16.00 6.69 34.76
CA GLN A 35 -15.64 5.56 35.62
C GLN A 35 -14.55 4.70 34.98
N VAL A 36 -13.66 4.17 35.83
CA VAL A 36 -12.72 3.10 35.50
C VAL A 36 -13.24 1.80 36.11
N ARG A 37 -13.56 0.81 35.28
CA ARG A 37 -14.10 -0.49 35.72
C ARG A 37 -13.03 -1.57 35.62
N ASP A 38 -12.65 -2.14 36.76
CA ASP A 38 -11.75 -3.28 36.80
C ASP A 38 -12.44 -4.54 36.26
N ARG A 39 -11.81 -5.21 35.30
CA ARG A 39 -12.27 -6.46 34.68
C ARG A 39 -11.51 -7.68 35.18
N GLY A 40 -10.54 -7.48 36.07
CA GLY A 40 -9.70 -8.51 36.66
C GLY A 40 -8.49 -8.87 35.81
N ALA A 41 -7.76 -9.86 36.32
CA ALA A 41 -6.58 -10.41 35.68
C ALA A 41 -6.94 -11.64 34.83
N VAL A 42 -6.30 -11.77 33.69
CA VAL A 42 -6.37 -12.97 32.85
C VAL A 42 -4.98 -13.40 32.40
N THR A 43 -4.76 -14.72 32.37
CA THR A 43 -3.52 -15.29 31.84
C THR A 43 -3.70 -15.57 30.36
N LEU A 44 -2.81 -15.01 29.55
CA LEU A 44 -2.74 -15.21 28.11
C LEU A 44 -1.47 -15.99 27.77
N ASP A 45 -1.62 -17.11 27.07
CA ASP A 45 -0.50 -17.92 26.57
C ASP A 45 -0.51 -17.86 25.04
N ALA A 46 0.50 -17.23 24.45
CA ALA A 46 0.58 -16.95 23.02
C ALA A 46 1.89 -17.43 22.39
N THR A 47 1.78 -18.23 21.33
CA THR A 47 2.92 -18.58 20.47
C THR A 47 2.85 -17.76 19.18
N TYR A 48 3.91 -17.02 18.89
CA TYR A 48 4.08 -16.21 17.69
C TYR A 48 4.82 -16.99 16.61
N TYR A 49 4.36 -16.84 15.37
CA TYR A 49 4.85 -17.54 14.19
C TYR A 49 5.41 -16.55 13.18
N ASP A 50 6.55 -16.90 12.60
CA ASP A 50 7.18 -16.17 11.49
C ASP A 50 8.03 -17.14 10.65
N THR A 51 8.50 -16.68 9.51
CA THR A 51 9.59 -17.33 8.78
C THR A 51 10.89 -17.33 9.62
N PRO A 52 11.84 -18.25 9.37
CA PRO A 52 13.15 -18.21 10.03
C PRO A 52 13.89 -16.87 9.87
N GLY A 53 13.68 -16.19 8.74
CA GLY A 53 14.22 -14.86 8.44
C GLY A 53 13.42 -13.68 9.00
N GLN A 54 12.37 -13.94 9.80
CA GLN A 54 11.56 -12.91 10.49
C GLN A 54 10.88 -11.90 9.54
N ARG A 55 10.46 -12.36 8.36
CA ARG A 55 9.85 -11.53 7.32
C ARG A 55 8.53 -10.87 7.75
N LEU A 56 7.72 -11.49 8.62
CA LEU A 56 6.49 -10.85 9.11
C LEU A 56 6.84 -9.72 10.09
N ALA A 57 7.71 -9.99 11.06
CA ALA A 57 8.14 -9.01 12.05
C ALA A 57 8.85 -7.81 11.39
N ALA A 58 9.65 -8.04 10.34
CA ALA A 58 10.31 -6.97 9.58
C ALA A 58 9.31 -5.98 8.94
N ASP A 59 8.10 -6.46 8.63
CA ASP A 59 6.98 -5.67 8.09
C ASP A 59 5.99 -5.21 9.17
N GLY A 60 6.31 -5.41 10.46
CA GLY A 60 5.42 -5.05 11.57
C GLY A 60 4.16 -5.92 11.69
N ILE A 61 4.14 -7.08 11.04
CA ILE A 61 3.04 -8.05 11.08
C ILE A 61 3.27 -9.03 12.21
N THR A 62 2.23 -9.33 12.99
CA THR A 62 2.28 -10.36 14.01
C THR A 62 1.23 -11.43 13.74
N LEU A 63 1.65 -12.69 13.68
CA LEU A 63 0.78 -13.85 13.60
C LEU A 63 0.98 -14.69 14.86
N ARG A 64 -0.08 -14.95 15.61
CA ARG A 64 -0.01 -15.72 16.85
C ARG A 64 -1.18 -16.68 17.01
N ARG A 65 -0.93 -17.80 17.70
CA ARG A 65 -1.94 -18.66 18.30
C ARG A 65 -1.94 -18.38 19.79
N ARG A 66 -3.10 -18.04 20.35
CA ARG A 66 -3.26 -17.69 21.76
C ARG A 66 -4.34 -18.56 22.43
N THR A 67 -4.08 -18.93 23.67
CA THR A 67 -5.02 -19.57 24.60
C THR A 67 -5.14 -18.75 25.88
N GLY A 68 -6.24 -18.91 26.60
CA GLY A 68 -6.60 -18.03 27.71
C GLY A 68 -7.22 -16.71 27.22
N GLY A 69 -7.97 -16.03 28.09
CA GLY A 69 -8.79 -14.89 27.71
C GLY A 69 -10.11 -15.27 27.04
N ASP A 70 -10.96 -14.26 26.84
CA ASP A 70 -12.24 -14.39 26.15
C ASP A 70 -12.07 -14.49 24.61
N ASP A 71 -10.86 -14.26 24.11
CA ASP A 71 -10.51 -14.17 22.70
C ASP A 71 -9.48 -15.22 22.26
N ALA A 72 -9.52 -16.42 22.85
CA ALA A 72 -8.65 -17.53 22.47
C ALA A 72 -8.79 -17.90 20.98
N GLY A 73 -7.68 -17.95 20.25
CA GLY A 73 -7.72 -18.13 18.80
C GLY A 73 -6.40 -17.84 18.08
N TRP A 74 -6.48 -17.78 16.76
CA TRP A 74 -5.44 -17.23 15.92
C TRP A 74 -5.68 -15.75 15.66
N HIS A 75 -4.63 -14.96 15.77
CA HIS A 75 -4.66 -13.52 15.57
C HIS A 75 -3.59 -13.12 14.57
N LEU A 76 -4.01 -12.41 13.53
CA LEU A 76 -3.13 -11.76 12.57
C LEU A 76 -3.34 -10.25 12.68
N LYS A 77 -2.30 -9.51 13.09
CA LYS A 77 -2.32 -8.05 13.04
C LYS A 77 -1.57 -7.55 11.82
N LEU A 78 -2.23 -6.74 10.99
CA LEU A 78 -1.67 -6.07 9.81
C LEU A 78 -1.57 -4.56 10.06
N PRO A 79 -0.42 -3.91 9.79
CA PRO A 79 -0.29 -2.46 9.98
C PRO A 79 -1.07 -1.69 8.91
N VAL A 80 -1.85 -0.69 9.34
CA VAL A 80 -2.60 0.22 8.46
C VAL A 80 -2.00 1.62 8.47
N GLY A 81 -1.52 2.06 9.64
CA GLY A 81 -0.89 3.34 9.84
C GLY A 81 -0.15 3.40 11.18
N PRO A 82 0.37 4.57 11.57
CA PRO A 82 0.89 4.79 12.92
C PRO A 82 -0.21 4.48 13.94
N ASP A 83 0.08 3.66 14.96
CA ASP A 83 -0.86 3.23 16.01
C ASP A 83 -2.13 2.49 15.53
N VAL A 84 -2.32 2.28 14.22
CA VAL A 84 -3.54 1.67 13.66
C VAL A 84 -3.22 0.34 12.99
N ARG A 85 -3.97 -0.70 13.39
CA ARG A 85 -3.83 -2.06 12.87
C ARG A 85 -5.18 -2.68 12.58
N ASP A 86 -5.22 -3.56 11.59
CA ASP A 86 -6.34 -4.48 11.43
C ASP A 86 -5.96 -5.80 12.10
N GLU A 87 -6.77 -6.23 13.08
CA GLU A 87 -6.69 -7.58 13.64
C GLU A 87 -7.71 -8.48 12.95
N ILE A 88 -7.23 -9.58 12.38
CA ILE A 88 -8.04 -10.65 11.81
C ILE A 88 -7.96 -11.85 12.73
N ARG A 89 -9.13 -12.30 13.21
CA ARG A 89 -9.26 -13.40 14.15
C ARG A 89 -9.77 -14.67 13.47
N ALA A 90 -9.32 -15.80 13.97
CA ALA A 90 -9.87 -17.10 13.62
C ALA A 90 -9.95 -18.00 14.86
N PRO A 91 -10.91 -18.95 14.91
CA PRO A 91 -11.07 -19.84 16.06
C PRO A 91 -9.80 -20.62 16.41
N LEU A 92 -9.69 -20.96 17.69
CA LEU A 92 -8.59 -21.77 18.20
C LEU A 92 -8.55 -23.12 17.47
N SER A 93 -7.37 -23.44 16.92
CA SER A 93 -7.09 -24.68 16.22
C SER A 93 -5.58 -24.94 16.27
N ASP A 94 -5.16 -26.19 16.08
CA ASP A 94 -3.74 -26.55 16.14
C ASP A 94 -2.97 -26.10 14.89
N ALA A 95 -3.62 -26.18 13.72
CA ALA A 95 -3.06 -25.72 12.45
C ALA A 95 -3.44 -24.26 12.17
N LEU A 96 -2.55 -23.53 11.49
CA LEU A 96 -2.83 -22.19 11.00
C LEU A 96 -3.99 -22.23 9.99
N PRO A 97 -5.08 -21.47 10.20
CA PRO A 97 -6.18 -21.40 9.24
C PRO A 97 -5.74 -20.90 7.86
N ALA A 98 -6.22 -21.55 6.80
CA ALA A 98 -5.81 -21.29 5.42
C ALA A 98 -6.03 -19.83 4.97
N HIS A 99 -7.09 -19.18 5.44
CA HIS A 99 -7.36 -17.79 5.09
C HIS A 99 -6.31 -16.83 5.70
N LEU A 100 -5.88 -17.04 6.96
CA LEU A 100 -4.78 -16.26 7.56
C LEU A 100 -3.45 -16.54 6.87
N ALA A 101 -3.19 -17.80 6.52
CA ALA A 101 -1.99 -18.18 5.75
C ALA A 101 -1.93 -17.47 4.39
N GLY A 102 -3.07 -17.32 3.72
CA GLY A 102 -3.20 -16.56 2.47
C GLY A 102 -2.83 -15.08 2.66
N LEU A 103 -3.27 -14.45 3.75
CA LEU A 103 -3.01 -13.02 4.01
C LEU A 103 -1.53 -12.69 4.27
N VAL A 104 -0.72 -13.66 4.73
CA VAL A 104 0.72 -13.45 4.94
C VAL A 104 1.58 -13.95 3.76
N ARG A 105 0.95 -14.51 2.72
CA ARG A 105 1.63 -15.24 1.65
C ARG A 105 2.59 -14.39 0.82
N SER A 106 2.33 -13.10 0.65
CA SER A 106 3.27 -12.19 -0.05
C SER A 106 4.63 -12.04 0.66
N ARG A 107 4.67 -12.26 1.99
CA ARG A 107 5.92 -12.28 2.77
C ARG A 107 6.51 -13.66 2.89
N THR A 108 5.69 -14.63 3.30
CA THR A 108 6.15 -16.00 3.58
C THR A 108 6.56 -16.72 2.30
N ARG A 109 5.81 -16.51 1.20
CA ARG A 109 6.00 -17.14 -0.10
C ARG A 109 6.06 -18.66 0.06
N GLY A 110 7.13 -19.30 -0.41
CA GLY A 110 7.40 -20.72 -0.20
C GLY A 110 8.07 -21.05 1.13
N THR A 111 8.43 -20.06 1.97
CA THR A 111 9.11 -20.29 3.24
C THR A 111 8.11 -20.63 4.34
N GLY A 112 8.29 -21.77 5.00
CA GLY A 112 7.45 -22.21 6.09
C GLY A 112 7.50 -21.28 7.31
N LEU A 113 6.37 -21.16 7.99
CA LEU A 113 6.25 -20.50 9.29
C LEU A 113 6.70 -21.46 10.39
N VAL A 114 7.48 -20.96 11.34
CA VAL A 114 7.93 -21.69 12.53
C VAL A 114 7.45 -20.97 13.80
N PRO A 115 7.19 -21.70 14.89
CA PRO A 115 7.06 -21.08 16.21
C PRO A 115 8.34 -20.31 16.53
N LEU A 116 8.25 -19.00 16.67
CA LEU A 116 9.41 -18.13 16.83
C LEU A 116 9.59 -17.68 18.28
N VAL A 117 8.51 -17.27 18.94
CA VAL A 117 8.52 -16.76 20.32
C VAL A 117 7.28 -17.25 21.05
N HIS A 118 7.45 -17.70 22.28
CA HIS A 118 6.37 -17.97 23.23
C HIS A 118 6.28 -16.83 24.23
N LEU A 119 5.06 -16.36 24.50
CA LEU A 119 4.76 -15.32 25.48
C LEU A 119 3.70 -15.84 26.45
N LEU A 120 3.99 -15.73 27.73
CA LEU A 120 3.01 -15.84 28.81
C LEU A 120 2.79 -14.44 29.36
N SER A 121 1.54 -14.01 29.48
CA SER A 121 1.20 -12.67 29.98
C SER A 121 0.11 -12.75 31.04
N GLU A 122 0.34 -12.12 32.17
CA GLU A 122 -0.71 -11.79 33.13
C GLU A 122 -1.22 -10.39 32.82
N ARG A 123 -2.40 -10.33 32.22
CA ARG A 123 -3.04 -9.08 31.76
C ARG A 123 -4.08 -8.63 32.76
N ASN A 124 -3.90 -7.44 33.32
CA ASN A 124 -4.93 -6.75 34.11
C ASN A 124 -5.68 -5.76 33.23
N VAL A 125 -7.00 -5.89 33.14
CA VAL A 125 -7.82 -5.09 32.23
C VAL A 125 -8.67 -4.09 33.02
N ARG A 126 -8.66 -2.83 32.58
CA ARG A 126 -9.54 -1.77 33.07
C ARG A 126 -10.29 -1.14 31.89
N HIS A 127 -11.61 -1.09 31.99
CA HIS A 127 -12.47 -0.43 31.02
C HIS A 127 -12.69 1.03 31.42
N LEU A 128 -12.33 1.96 30.54
CA LEU A 128 -12.58 3.39 30.68
C LEU A 128 -13.93 3.67 30.04
N VAL A 129 -14.92 4.07 30.84
CA VAL A 129 -16.30 4.27 30.37
C VAL A 129 -16.80 5.69 30.60
N ASP A 130 -17.71 6.16 29.74
CA ASP A 130 -18.38 7.45 29.87
C ASP A 130 -19.51 7.43 30.94
N GLY A 131 -20.22 8.56 31.07
CA GLY A 131 -21.32 8.73 32.03
C GLY A 131 -22.52 7.81 31.79
N ASP A 132 -22.69 7.33 30.56
CA ASP A 132 -23.75 6.39 30.18
C ASP A 132 -23.29 4.92 30.32
N GLY A 133 -22.00 4.70 30.61
CA GLY A 133 -21.38 3.39 30.77
C GLY A 133 -20.89 2.78 29.45
N THR A 134 -20.82 3.56 28.37
CA THR A 134 -20.27 3.15 27.07
C THR A 134 -18.75 3.04 27.17
N LEU A 135 -18.17 1.99 26.57
CA LEU A 135 -16.71 1.81 26.53
C LEU A 135 -16.07 2.88 25.62
N LEU A 136 -15.12 3.63 26.19
CA LEU A 136 -14.31 4.60 25.45
C LEU A 136 -12.97 3.98 25.04
N ALA A 137 -12.33 3.28 25.97
CA ALA A 137 -11.06 2.61 25.77
C ALA A 137 -10.82 1.50 26.79
N GLU A 138 -10.02 0.52 26.42
CA GLU A 138 -9.46 -0.49 27.29
C GLU A 138 -8.02 -0.12 27.68
N LEU A 139 -7.74 -0.07 28.98
CA LEU A 139 -6.40 0.07 29.54
C LEU A 139 -5.96 -1.29 30.08
N SER A 140 -4.89 -1.85 29.50
CA SER A 140 -4.32 -3.12 29.95
C SER A 140 -2.91 -2.92 30.49
N ALA A 141 -2.59 -3.63 31.58
CA ALA A 141 -1.23 -3.74 32.10
C ALA A 141 -0.82 -5.21 32.10
N ASP A 142 0.20 -5.52 31.32
CA ASP A 142 0.69 -6.87 31.09
C ASP A 142 2.03 -7.08 31.78
N THR A 143 2.10 -8.08 32.67
CA THR A 143 3.37 -8.67 33.07
C THR A 143 3.68 -9.79 32.11
N VAL A 144 4.67 -9.59 31.24
CA VAL A 144 4.99 -10.48 30.14
C VAL A 144 6.25 -11.26 30.45
N THR A 145 6.24 -12.57 30.21
CA THR A 145 7.42 -13.41 30.11
C THR A 145 7.52 -13.96 28.69
N ALA A 146 8.61 -13.66 27.99
CA ALA A 146 8.84 -14.11 26.62
C ALA A 146 10.06 -15.01 26.52
N ARG A 147 9.97 -16.01 25.64
CA ARG A 147 11.05 -16.93 25.32
C ARG A 147 11.12 -17.13 23.81
N ARG A 148 12.29 -16.92 23.21
CA ARG A 148 12.53 -17.30 21.82
C ARG A 148 12.60 -18.82 21.72
N LEU A 149 11.97 -19.39 20.70
CA LEU A 149 11.93 -20.82 20.41
C LEU A 149 12.89 -21.21 19.27
N ALA A 150 13.02 -20.34 18.26
CA ALA A 150 13.84 -20.56 17.07
C ALA A 150 14.80 -19.38 16.78
N PRO A 151 15.99 -19.64 16.20
CA PRO A 151 16.53 -20.93 15.75
C PRO A 151 17.00 -21.84 16.89
N ALA A 152 17.19 -21.30 18.09
CA ALA A 152 17.42 -22.06 19.31
C ALA A 152 16.65 -21.41 20.47
N PRO A 153 16.20 -22.19 21.47
CA PRO A 153 15.55 -21.62 22.64
C PRO A 153 16.47 -20.65 23.40
N SER A 154 15.95 -19.49 23.78
CA SER A 154 16.64 -18.56 24.67
C SER A 154 16.28 -18.82 26.14
N ASP A 155 17.01 -18.17 27.04
CA ASP A 155 16.51 -17.89 28.39
C ASP A 155 15.28 -16.96 28.29
N PRO A 156 14.32 -17.07 29.21
CA PRO A 156 13.17 -16.17 29.24
C PRO A 156 13.59 -14.77 29.68
N VAL A 157 12.89 -13.77 29.16
CA VAL A 157 12.98 -12.35 29.57
C VAL A 157 11.61 -11.88 30.01
N SER A 158 11.56 -10.97 30.97
CA SER A 158 10.29 -10.45 31.50
C SER A 158 10.27 -8.93 31.54
N TRP A 159 9.11 -8.35 31.26
CA TRP A 159 8.87 -6.92 31.37
C TRP A 159 7.40 -6.62 31.69
N THR A 160 7.14 -5.37 32.05
CA THR A 160 5.79 -4.82 32.15
C THR A 160 5.53 -3.86 31.00
N GLU A 161 4.34 -3.96 30.40
CA GLU A 161 3.88 -3.11 29.31
C GLU A 161 2.44 -2.68 29.56
N VAL A 162 2.15 -1.42 29.29
CA VAL A 162 0.80 -0.85 29.42
C VAL A 162 0.29 -0.49 28.03
N GLU A 163 -0.92 -0.92 27.69
CA GLU A 163 -1.56 -0.58 26.41
C GLU A 163 -2.88 0.15 26.66
N VAL A 164 -3.13 1.21 25.89
CA VAL A 164 -4.45 1.85 25.79
C VAL A 164 -4.98 1.60 24.39
N GLU A 165 -6.09 0.88 24.30
CA GLU A 165 -6.78 0.55 23.05
C GLU A 165 -8.14 1.24 23.01
N LEU A 166 -8.45 1.96 21.94
CA LEU A 166 -9.76 2.60 21.80
C LEU A 166 -10.85 1.57 21.54
N ALA A 167 -12.05 1.84 22.06
CA ALA A 167 -13.23 1.11 21.63
C ALA A 167 -13.47 1.26 20.11
N GLU A 168 -14.21 0.34 19.51
CA GLU A 168 -14.55 0.40 18.09
C GLU A 168 -15.22 1.74 17.74
N GLY A 169 -14.64 2.46 16.76
CA GLY A 169 -15.12 3.79 16.36
C GLY A 169 -14.74 4.94 17.30
N GLY A 170 -13.90 4.69 18.31
CA GLY A 170 -13.43 5.71 19.25
C GLY A 170 -12.56 6.80 18.61
N ASP A 171 -12.60 8.01 19.19
CA ASP A 171 -11.84 9.17 18.71
C ASP A 171 -10.35 9.07 19.08
N PRO A 172 -9.41 9.06 18.10
CA PRO A 172 -7.97 9.09 18.36
C PRO A 172 -7.50 10.21 19.29
N ALA A 173 -8.22 11.33 19.37
CA ALA A 173 -7.89 12.45 20.25
C ALA A 173 -7.94 12.07 21.75
N LEU A 174 -8.67 11.02 22.12
CA LEU A 174 -8.66 10.50 23.49
C LEU A 174 -7.27 10.03 23.90
N LEU A 175 -6.53 9.37 23.01
CA LEU A 175 -5.17 8.91 23.28
C LEU A 175 -4.20 10.09 23.50
N ASP A 176 -4.36 11.16 22.73
CA ASP A 176 -3.57 12.39 22.91
C ASP A 176 -3.86 13.06 24.26
N THR A 177 -5.10 12.98 24.72
CA THR A 177 -5.51 13.54 26.01
C THR A 177 -5.01 12.69 27.18
N LEU A 178 -4.96 11.36 27.02
CA LEU A 178 -4.48 10.44 28.06
C LEU A 178 -2.95 10.42 28.20
N GLU A 179 -2.21 10.67 27.12
CA GLU A 179 -0.75 10.53 27.08
C GLU A 179 0.00 11.37 28.14
N PRO A 180 -0.35 12.64 28.42
CA PRO A 180 0.26 13.41 29.51
C PRO A 180 0.02 12.78 30.88
N HIS A 181 -1.19 12.29 31.17
CA HIS A 181 -1.52 11.67 32.46
C HIS A 181 -0.75 10.36 32.67
N LEU A 182 -0.58 9.56 31.62
CA LEU A 182 0.24 8.36 31.65
C LEU A 182 1.72 8.70 31.84
N THR A 183 2.19 9.78 31.20
CA THR A 183 3.58 10.23 31.31
C THR A 183 3.92 10.76 32.71
N ASP A 184 3.02 11.56 33.30
CA ASP A 184 3.15 12.05 34.67
C ASP A 184 3.15 10.91 35.69
N ALA A 185 2.51 9.77 35.36
CA ALA A 185 2.51 8.55 36.15
C ALA A 185 3.78 7.68 35.96
N GLY A 186 4.80 8.15 35.23
CA GLY A 186 6.06 7.43 35.03
C GLY A 186 6.03 6.40 33.91
N LEU A 187 5.06 6.50 33.00
CA LEU A 187 5.04 5.70 31.78
C LEU A 187 5.67 6.49 30.63
N ARG A 188 6.46 5.84 29.78
CA ARG A 188 6.92 6.42 28.53
C ARG A 188 6.33 5.66 27.36
N ARG A 189 6.09 6.34 26.25
CA ARG A 189 5.68 5.68 25.01
C ARG A 189 6.73 4.64 24.61
N ALA A 190 6.28 3.44 24.24
CA ALA A 190 7.13 2.36 23.81
C ALA A 190 7.78 2.69 22.45
N ASP A 191 9.08 2.43 22.31
CA ASP A 191 9.81 2.62 21.05
C ASP A 191 9.55 1.49 20.05
N LEU A 192 9.18 0.31 20.57
CA LEU A 192 8.93 -0.89 19.78
C LEU A 192 7.43 -1.08 19.51
N PRO A 193 7.06 -1.46 18.28
CA PRO A 193 5.66 -1.43 17.85
C PRO A 193 4.84 -2.63 18.38
N SER A 194 5.46 -3.64 18.99
CA SER A 194 4.74 -4.78 19.54
C SER A 194 5.55 -5.56 20.57
N LYS A 195 4.84 -6.29 21.44
CA LYS A 195 5.39 -7.34 22.31
C LYS A 195 6.33 -8.30 21.58
N LEU A 196 5.98 -8.72 20.35
CA LEU A 196 6.85 -9.58 19.53
C LEU A 196 8.17 -8.87 19.19
N ALA A 197 8.11 -7.62 18.73
CA ALA A 197 9.31 -6.85 18.38
C ALA A 197 10.24 -6.69 19.60
N ARG A 198 9.67 -6.43 20.78
CA ARG A 198 10.41 -6.38 22.05
C ARG A 198 11.02 -7.72 22.43
N ALA A 199 10.22 -8.79 22.41
CA ALA A 199 10.72 -10.12 22.68
C ALA A 199 11.88 -10.49 21.75
N LEU A 200 11.76 -10.19 20.45
CA LEU A 200 12.82 -10.49 19.48
C LEU A 200 14.11 -9.71 19.76
N ALA A 201 14.02 -8.44 20.17
CA ALA A 201 15.15 -7.60 20.51
C ALA A 201 15.86 -8.07 21.80
N GLU A 202 15.10 -8.45 22.83
CA GLU A 202 15.67 -8.84 24.14
C GLU A 202 16.19 -10.28 24.16
N THR A 203 15.59 -11.18 23.37
CA THR A 203 15.99 -12.60 23.26
C THR A 203 16.91 -12.90 22.08
N GLY A 204 17.17 -11.90 21.22
CA GLY A 204 18.05 -12.05 20.07
C GLY A 204 19.49 -12.38 20.50
N PRO A 205 20.30 -12.99 19.62
CA PRO A 205 21.72 -13.19 19.90
C PRO A 205 22.36 -11.85 20.26
N ARG A 206 22.88 -11.73 21.49
CA ARG A 206 23.76 -10.62 21.82
C ARG A 206 25.01 -10.78 20.95
N GLU A 207 25.17 -9.96 19.91
CA GLU A 207 26.43 -9.93 19.18
C GLU A 207 27.56 -9.72 20.20
N GLY A 208 28.49 -10.69 20.25
CA GLY A 208 29.59 -10.73 21.18
C GLY A 208 30.59 -9.60 20.92
N GLY A 209 30.26 -8.38 21.35
CA GLY A 209 31.24 -7.34 21.62
C GLY A 209 32.08 -7.74 22.85
N PRO A 210 33.41 -7.57 22.84
CA PRO A 210 34.26 -8.07 23.92
C PRO A 210 33.92 -7.40 25.25
N LYS A 211 33.80 -8.23 26.30
CA LYS A 211 33.74 -7.82 27.71
C LYS A 211 34.88 -6.83 28.00
N LYS A 212 34.56 -5.54 28.16
CA LYS A 212 35.47 -4.61 28.83
C LYS A 212 35.01 -4.42 30.27
N GLY A 213 35.81 -4.99 31.17
CA GLY A 213 35.74 -4.70 32.59
C GLY A 213 35.91 -3.21 32.88
N GLY A 214 35.34 -2.82 34.02
CA GLY A 214 35.48 -1.57 34.76
C GLY A 214 36.23 -0.43 34.09
N ARG A 215 35.50 0.52 33.50
CA ARG A 215 35.91 1.92 33.50
C ARG A 215 34.68 2.82 33.53
N LYS A 216 34.58 3.63 34.59
CA LYS A 216 33.53 4.64 34.82
C LYS A 216 33.23 5.46 33.55
N PRO A 217 31.98 5.88 33.32
CA PRO A 217 31.63 6.75 32.21
C PRO A 217 32.28 8.13 32.43
N GLY A 218 33.44 8.33 31.80
CA GLY A 218 34.05 9.64 31.71
C GLY A 218 33.21 10.51 30.77
N LYS A 219 32.73 11.65 31.29
CA LYS A 219 32.18 12.78 30.52
C LYS A 219 32.93 12.94 29.19
N LYS A 220 32.31 12.56 28.07
CA LYS A 220 32.78 12.98 26.75
C LYS A 220 32.46 14.46 26.62
N LYS A 221 33.50 15.27 26.83
CA LYS A 221 33.56 16.66 26.41
C LYS A 221 33.13 16.76 24.96
N ALA A 222 32.26 17.74 24.69
CA ALA A 222 31.96 18.23 23.36
C ALA A 222 33.27 18.50 22.60
N GLY A 223 33.57 17.62 21.66
CA GLY A 223 34.73 17.70 20.79
C GLY A 223 34.31 18.29 19.44
N LYS A 224 34.63 19.57 19.27
CA LYS A 224 34.87 20.32 18.03
C LYS A 224 34.26 19.74 16.74
N LYS A 225 33.33 20.53 16.19
CA LYS A 225 32.93 20.55 14.78
C LYS A 225 34.15 20.33 13.87
N ALA A 226 34.23 19.14 13.27
CA ALA A 226 34.97 18.96 12.04
C ALA A 226 34.19 19.70 10.94
N ALA A 227 34.78 20.78 10.47
CA ALA A 227 34.27 21.55 9.35
C ALA A 227 34.18 20.67 8.09
N GLY A 228 33.02 20.71 7.42
CA GLY A 228 32.92 20.50 5.98
C GLY A 228 33.05 19.08 5.43
N LYS A 229 32.19 18.14 5.82
CA LYS A 229 31.76 17.07 4.89
C LYS A 229 30.43 17.52 4.27
N LYS A 230 30.47 18.04 3.04
CA LYS A 230 29.24 18.21 2.23
C LYS A 230 28.48 16.87 2.28
N LYS A 231 27.19 16.89 2.60
CA LYS A 231 26.30 15.73 2.42
C LYS A 231 26.57 15.24 0.99
N ALA A 232 27.04 14.01 0.81
CA ALA A 232 27.27 13.49 -0.53
C ALA A 232 25.95 13.64 -1.31
N GLU A 233 26.00 14.31 -2.46
CA GLU A 233 24.81 14.47 -3.30
C GLU A 233 24.29 13.09 -3.67
N ALA A 234 22.98 12.87 -3.55
CA ALA A 234 22.36 11.60 -3.90
C ALA A 234 22.70 11.25 -5.35
N THR A 235 23.04 9.99 -5.59
CA THR A 235 23.33 9.50 -6.94
C THR A 235 22.04 9.16 -7.68
N ALA A 236 22.11 9.04 -9.01
CA ALA A 236 20.95 8.61 -9.79
C ALA A 236 20.44 7.22 -9.37
N GLY A 237 21.37 6.34 -8.98
CA GLY A 237 21.07 5.02 -8.42
C GLY A 237 20.24 5.11 -7.15
N ASP A 238 20.64 5.97 -6.20
CA ASP A 238 19.93 6.11 -4.91
C ASP A 238 18.46 6.48 -5.11
N ILE A 239 18.19 7.49 -5.94
CA ILE A 239 16.82 7.98 -6.19
C ILE A 239 15.96 6.93 -6.92
N VAL A 240 16.52 6.29 -7.96
CA VAL A 240 15.79 5.29 -8.73
C VAL A 240 15.51 4.05 -7.88
N LEU A 241 16.50 3.56 -7.13
CA LEU A 241 16.32 2.38 -6.28
C LEU A 241 15.38 2.63 -5.10
N ASP A 242 15.42 3.82 -4.51
CA ASP A 242 14.45 4.22 -3.49
C ASP A 242 13.00 4.20 -4.04
N TYR A 243 12.79 4.69 -5.27
CA TYR A 243 11.48 4.59 -5.92
C TYR A 243 11.09 3.14 -6.24
N VAL A 244 12.01 2.35 -6.79
CA VAL A 244 11.81 0.92 -7.08
C VAL A 244 11.41 0.17 -5.81
N ARG A 245 12.14 0.38 -4.71
CA ARG A 245 11.84 -0.21 -3.40
C ARG A 245 10.42 0.16 -2.94
N ARG A 246 10.04 1.43 -3.00
CA ARG A 246 8.67 1.86 -2.64
C ARG A 246 7.59 1.14 -3.45
N GLN A 247 7.77 0.97 -4.75
CA GLN A 247 6.76 0.29 -5.57
C GLN A 247 6.71 -1.21 -5.30
N ILE A 248 7.85 -1.85 -5.05
CA ILE A 248 7.91 -3.27 -4.64
C ILE A 248 7.22 -3.46 -3.28
N THR A 249 7.56 -2.64 -2.29
CA THR A 249 6.89 -2.64 -0.98
C THR A 249 5.38 -2.42 -1.14
N ALA A 250 4.95 -1.50 -1.99
CA ALA A 250 3.52 -1.27 -2.22
C ALA A 250 2.82 -2.52 -2.79
N ILE A 251 3.44 -3.25 -3.72
CA ILE A 251 2.88 -4.51 -4.27
C ILE A 251 2.72 -5.55 -3.14
N VAL A 252 3.76 -5.77 -2.33
CA VAL A 252 3.75 -6.76 -1.23
C VAL A 252 2.75 -6.38 -0.14
N THR A 253 2.68 -5.10 0.23
CA THR A 253 1.78 -4.59 1.28
C THR A 253 0.32 -4.53 0.85
N LEU A 254 0.04 -4.34 -0.45
CA LEU A 254 -1.34 -4.35 -0.96
C LEU A 254 -1.91 -5.76 -1.16
N ASP A 255 -1.08 -6.80 -1.20
CA ASP A 255 -1.53 -8.19 -1.39
C ASP A 255 -2.61 -8.65 -0.39
N PRO A 256 -2.45 -8.46 0.95
CA PRO A 256 -3.50 -8.84 1.90
C PRO A 256 -4.79 -8.03 1.69
N ALA A 257 -4.66 -6.75 1.34
CA ALA A 257 -5.79 -5.87 1.05
C ALA A 257 -6.56 -6.33 -0.19
N VAL A 258 -5.87 -6.82 -1.23
CA VAL A 258 -6.50 -7.42 -2.43
C VAL A 258 -7.22 -8.73 -2.08
N ARG A 259 -6.63 -9.58 -1.24
CA ARG A 259 -7.26 -10.83 -0.79
C ARG A 259 -8.52 -10.60 0.04
N LEU A 260 -8.48 -9.59 0.91
CA LEU A 260 -9.61 -9.12 1.71
C LEU A 260 -10.65 -8.35 0.88
N ASP A 261 -10.34 -7.99 -0.38
CA ASP A 261 -11.20 -7.20 -1.26
C ASP A 261 -11.55 -5.83 -0.65
N THR A 262 -10.54 -5.20 -0.05
CA THR A 262 -10.72 -3.84 0.49
C THR A 262 -10.81 -2.83 -0.65
N HIS A 263 -11.52 -1.75 -0.40
CA HIS A 263 -11.78 -0.71 -1.38
C HIS A 263 -10.51 -0.23 -2.09
N ASP A 264 -10.55 -0.17 -3.42
CA ASP A 264 -9.48 0.33 -4.30
C ASP A 264 -8.14 -0.45 -4.24
N SER A 265 -8.04 -1.53 -3.46
CA SER A 265 -6.80 -2.30 -3.27
C SER A 265 -6.20 -2.83 -4.59
N VAL A 266 -7.04 -3.43 -5.43
CA VAL A 266 -6.67 -3.94 -6.77
C VAL A 266 -6.14 -2.81 -7.65
N HIS A 267 -6.82 -1.67 -7.68
CA HIS A 267 -6.40 -0.52 -8.47
C HIS A 267 -5.03 0.00 -8.01
N ARG A 268 -4.84 0.17 -6.69
CA ARG A 268 -3.58 0.61 -6.11
C ARG A 268 -2.44 -0.35 -6.44
N MET A 269 -2.67 -1.67 -6.41
CA MET A 269 -1.65 -2.66 -6.76
C MET A 269 -1.33 -2.62 -8.26
N ARG A 270 -2.34 -2.43 -9.13
CA ARG A 270 -2.15 -2.18 -10.57
C ARG A 270 -1.36 -0.89 -10.84
N VAL A 271 -1.58 0.15 -10.04
CA VAL A 271 -0.81 1.40 -10.15
C VAL A 271 0.65 1.16 -9.77
N ALA A 272 0.92 0.46 -8.66
CA ALA A 272 2.29 0.14 -8.22
C ALA A 272 3.06 -0.70 -9.25
N THR A 273 2.45 -1.77 -9.79
CA THR A 273 3.05 -2.59 -10.86
C THR A 273 3.37 -1.77 -12.12
N ARG A 274 2.44 -0.90 -12.55
CA ARG A 274 2.65 0.00 -13.70
C ARG A 274 3.73 1.05 -13.46
N ARG A 275 3.79 1.64 -12.26
CA ARG A 275 4.84 2.61 -11.86
C ARG A 275 6.21 1.95 -11.90
N LEU A 276 6.35 0.76 -11.31
CA LEU A 276 7.59 -0.01 -11.31
C LEU A 276 8.07 -0.34 -12.74
N ARG A 277 7.17 -0.84 -13.60
CA ARG A 277 7.48 -1.08 -15.01
C ARG A 277 7.91 0.17 -15.75
N SER A 278 7.26 1.30 -15.47
CA SER A 278 7.59 2.58 -16.12
C SER A 278 8.97 3.05 -15.67
N ALA A 279 9.31 2.92 -14.38
CA ALA A 279 10.65 3.24 -13.87
C ALA A 279 11.75 2.42 -14.58
N PHE A 280 11.56 1.11 -14.76
CA PHE A 280 12.51 0.27 -15.52
C PHE A 280 12.73 0.78 -16.96
N ARG A 281 11.65 1.16 -17.66
CA ARG A 281 11.72 1.66 -19.04
C ARG A 281 12.40 3.03 -19.14
N SER A 282 12.04 3.95 -18.25
CA SER A 282 12.54 5.33 -18.24
C SER A 282 14.02 5.40 -17.83
N TYR A 283 14.43 4.61 -16.84
CA TYR A 283 15.75 4.68 -16.22
C TYR A 283 16.72 3.57 -16.68
N ARG A 284 16.58 3.08 -17.93
CA ARG A 284 17.44 2.06 -18.56
C ARG A 284 18.95 2.38 -18.62
N LYS A 285 19.35 3.63 -18.35
CA LYS A 285 20.76 4.02 -18.24
C LYS A 285 21.31 3.84 -16.82
N VAL A 286 20.42 3.76 -15.83
CA VAL A 286 20.72 3.50 -14.41
C VAL A 286 20.57 2.00 -14.12
N LEU A 287 19.49 1.37 -14.59
CA LEU A 287 19.21 -0.06 -14.41
C LEU A 287 19.45 -0.84 -15.70
N ASP A 288 20.03 -2.04 -15.61
CA ASP A 288 20.21 -2.89 -16.78
C ASP A 288 18.87 -3.45 -17.27
N ARG A 289 18.55 -3.14 -18.53
CA ARG A 289 17.33 -3.64 -19.17
C ARG A 289 17.35 -5.14 -19.41
N ALA A 290 18.54 -5.74 -19.56
CA ALA A 290 18.64 -7.20 -19.74
C ALA A 290 18.07 -7.95 -18.52
N VAL A 291 18.20 -7.37 -17.33
CA VAL A 291 17.64 -7.90 -16.08
C VAL A 291 16.20 -7.41 -15.87
N THR A 292 15.92 -6.14 -16.15
CA THR A 292 14.62 -5.53 -15.81
C THR A 292 13.51 -5.74 -16.85
N ASP A 293 13.82 -6.01 -18.12
CA ASP A 293 12.81 -6.26 -19.16
C ASP A 293 11.99 -7.55 -18.90
N PRO A 294 12.61 -8.70 -18.54
CA PRO A 294 11.86 -9.90 -18.14
C PRO A 294 10.94 -9.65 -16.93
N ILE A 295 11.43 -8.96 -15.90
CA ILE A 295 10.63 -8.57 -14.72
C ILE A 295 9.47 -7.66 -15.15
N GLY A 296 9.75 -6.74 -16.09
CA GLY A 296 8.74 -5.85 -16.66
C GLY A 296 7.62 -6.58 -17.43
N ALA A 297 7.91 -7.76 -17.98
CA ALA A 297 6.93 -8.65 -18.60
C ALA A 297 6.08 -9.38 -17.55
N GLU A 298 6.68 -9.88 -16.48
CA GLU A 298 5.95 -10.49 -15.36
C GLU A 298 5.03 -9.49 -14.65
N LEU A 299 5.50 -8.26 -14.42
CA LEU A 299 4.66 -7.18 -13.89
C LEU A 299 3.53 -6.80 -14.87
N LYS A 300 3.72 -6.97 -16.19
CA LYS A 300 2.67 -6.74 -17.20
C LYS A 300 1.61 -7.83 -17.10
N TRP A 301 2.03 -9.07 -16.94
CA TRP A 301 1.14 -10.20 -16.71
C TRP A 301 0.31 -9.99 -15.43
N LEU A 302 0.94 -9.69 -14.30
CA LEU A 302 0.24 -9.43 -13.04
C LEU A 302 -0.77 -8.28 -13.16
N ALA A 303 -0.39 -7.17 -13.81
CA ALA A 303 -1.29 -6.04 -14.04
C ALA A 303 -2.51 -6.39 -14.94
N ALA A 304 -2.36 -7.38 -15.83
CA ALA A 304 -3.44 -7.90 -16.66
C ALA A 304 -4.37 -8.79 -15.84
N GLU A 305 -3.85 -9.72 -15.02
CA GLU A 305 -4.66 -10.56 -14.12
C GLU A 305 -5.48 -9.71 -13.14
N LEU A 306 -4.85 -8.69 -12.53
CA LEU A 306 -5.54 -7.72 -11.67
C LEU A 306 -6.62 -6.89 -12.42
N GLY A 307 -6.58 -6.86 -13.75
CA GLY A 307 -7.41 -5.99 -14.58
C GLY A 307 -8.63 -6.64 -15.22
N ILE A 308 -8.75 -7.97 -15.17
CA ILE A 308 -9.75 -8.75 -15.92
C ILE A 308 -11.18 -8.24 -15.68
N ASP A 309 -11.52 -7.99 -14.41
CA ASP A 309 -12.87 -7.54 -14.05
C ASP A 309 -12.97 -6.02 -13.95
N ARG A 310 -11.91 -5.39 -13.48
CA ARG A 310 -11.93 -3.95 -13.18
C ARG A 310 -12.18 -3.12 -14.43
N ASP A 311 -11.59 -3.49 -15.56
CA ASP A 311 -11.75 -2.72 -16.81
C ASP A 311 -13.22 -2.78 -17.28
N ARG A 312 -13.88 -3.93 -17.10
CA ARG A 312 -15.32 -4.10 -17.36
C ARG A 312 -16.16 -3.31 -16.36
N GLU A 313 -15.86 -3.40 -15.06
CA GLU A 313 -16.58 -2.68 -14.01
C GLU A 313 -16.57 -1.17 -14.22
N VAL A 314 -15.39 -0.60 -14.53
CA VAL A 314 -15.24 0.82 -14.83
C VAL A 314 -16.07 1.19 -16.05
N LEU A 315 -16.08 0.34 -17.09
CA LEU A 315 -16.87 0.58 -18.28
C LEU A 315 -18.38 0.49 -18.02
N THR A 316 -18.83 -0.49 -17.24
CA THR A 316 -20.23 -0.62 -16.80
C THR A 316 -20.66 0.59 -15.99
N ALA A 317 -19.84 1.05 -15.03
CA ALA A 317 -20.13 2.22 -14.22
C ALA A 317 -20.26 3.48 -15.10
N ARG A 318 -19.30 3.70 -16.01
CA ARG A 318 -19.35 4.82 -16.96
C ARG A 318 -20.62 4.80 -17.81
N ILE A 319 -20.96 3.66 -18.42
CA ILE A 319 -22.16 3.55 -19.26
C ILE A 319 -23.42 3.74 -18.42
N GLY A 320 -23.45 3.23 -17.19
CA GLY A 320 -24.55 3.41 -16.24
C GLY A 320 -24.76 4.87 -15.85
N GLU A 321 -23.69 5.59 -15.53
CA GLU A 321 -23.72 7.05 -15.27
C GLU A 321 -24.25 7.82 -16.48
N ARG A 322 -23.76 7.51 -17.69
CA ARG A 322 -24.25 8.14 -18.93
C ARG A 322 -25.71 7.82 -19.22
N LEU A 323 -26.16 6.61 -18.91
CA LEU A 323 -27.57 6.22 -19.03
C LEU A 323 -28.44 7.00 -18.04
N ALA A 324 -27.97 7.24 -16.82
CA ALA A 324 -28.68 8.04 -15.82
C ALA A 324 -28.84 9.52 -16.24
N GLU A 325 -27.95 10.05 -17.07
CA GLU A 325 -28.03 11.40 -17.66
C GLU A 325 -28.98 11.48 -18.87
N VAL A 326 -29.47 10.36 -19.42
CA VAL A 326 -30.45 10.38 -20.53
C VAL A 326 -31.85 10.68 -19.97
N PRO A 327 -32.63 11.63 -20.52
CA PRO A 327 -34.02 11.84 -20.14
C PRO A 327 -34.86 10.55 -20.21
N VAL A 328 -35.78 10.35 -19.28
CA VAL A 328 -36.53 9.08 -19.15
C VAL A 328 -37.32 8.73 -20.41
N GLU A 329 -37.79 9.74 -21.14
CA GLU A 329 -38.54 9.64 -22.40
C GLU A 329 -37.69 9.06 -23.55
N LEU A 330 -36.36 9.17 -23.44
CA LEU A 330 -35.40 8.66 -24.42
C LEU A 330 -34.76 7.33 -24.00
N ARG A 331 -35.15 6.76 -22.85
CA ARG A 331 -34.72 5.44 -22.37
C ARG A 331 -35.67 4.35 -22.86
N LEU A 332 -35.50 3.94 -24.11
CA LEU A 332 -36.34 2.93 -24.76
C LEU A 332 -35.74 1.53 -24.57
N GLY A 333 -36.56 0.62 -24.04
CA GLY A 333 -36.19 -0.77 -23.81
C GLY A 333 -35.44 -1.02 -22.49
N PRO A 334 -35.11 -2.29 -22.19
CA PRO A 334 -34.54 -2.71 -20.90
C PRO A 334 -33.01 -2.48 -20.81
N VAL A 335 -32.53 -1.31 -21.23
CA VAL A 335 -31.09 -1.02 -21.41
C VAL A 335 -30.28 -1.22 -20.13
N ALA A 336 -30.82 -0.83 -18.97
CA ALA A 336 -30.16 -1.03 -17.68
C ALA A 336 -29.99 -2.52 -17.36
N ALA A 337 -31.04 -3.33 -17.52
CA ALA A 337 -30.97 -4.77 -17.31
C ALA A 337 -30.03 -5.46 -18.32
N ARG A 338 -30.01 -5.00 -19.58
CA ARG A 338 -29.08 -5.49 -20.60
C ARG A 338 -27.62 -5.21 -20.24
N LEU A 339 -27.34 -4.00 -19.73
CA LEU A 339 -26.02 -3.61 -19.25
C LEU A 339 -25.58 -4.46 -18.05
N GLU A 340 -26.48 -4.73 -17.11
CA GLU A 340 -26.23 -5.63 -15.98
C GLU A 340 -25.88 -7.05 -16.47
N ILE A 341 -26.69 -7.63 -17.36
CA ILE A 341 -26.42 -8.97 -17.93
C ILE A 341 -25.06 -9.01 -18.63
N TRP A 342 -24.75 -8.02 -19.46
CA TRP A 342 -23.46 -7.91 -20.16
C TRP A 342 -22.28 -7.80 -19.18
N SER A 343 -22.48 -7.08 -18.07
CA SER A 343 -21.51 -6.93 -16.99
C SER A 343 -21.28 -8.25 -16.24
N HIS A 344 -22.35 -8.98 -15.93
CA HIS A 344 -22.29 -10.22 -15.15
C HIS A 344 -21.79 -11.44 -15.93
N ALA A 345 -21.94 -11.47 -17.26
CA ALA A 345 -21.54 -12.61 -18.10
C ALA A 345 -20.03 -12.98 -18.06
N ARG A 346 -19.16 -12.21 -17.38
CA ARG A 346 -17.76 -12.59 -17.08
C ARG A 346 -17.34 -12.47 -15.61
N ARG A 347 -18.21 -12.05 -14.69
CA ARG A 347 -17.81 -11.76 -13.28
C ARG A 347 -17.68 -13.01 -12.40
N THR A 348 -18.37 -14.10 -12.72
CA THR A 348 -18.39 -15.30 -11.87
C THR A 348 -17.01 -15.97 -11.85
N GLY A 349 -16.37 -16.00 -10.68
CA GLY A 349 -15.09 -16.69 -10.43
C GLY A 349 -13.82 -15.85 -10.60
N SER A 350 -13.92 -14.55 -10.90
CA SER A 350 -12.72 -13.71 -11.08
C SER A 350 -11.95 -13.45 -9.79
N ARG A 351 -12.66 -13.29 -8.67
CA ARG A 351 -12.02 -13.18 -7.35
C ARG A 351 -11.24 -14.45 -7.01
N ASP A 352 -11.86 -15.62 -7.18
CA ASP A 352 -11.20 -16.91 -6.94
C ASP A 352 -10.01 -17.11 -7.88
N ARG A 353 -10.14 -16.70 -9.15
CA ARG A 353 -9.03 -16.69 -10.10
C ARG A 353 -7.91 -15.76 -9.64
N LEU A 354 -8.22 -14.54 -9.21
CA LEU A 354 -7.22 -13.59 -8.74
C LEU A 354 -6.51 -14.11 -7.48
N ILE A 355 -7.25 -14.66 -6.52
CA ILE A 355 -6.67 -15.32 -5.34
C ILE A 355 -5.78 -16.48 -5.79
N GLY A 356 -6.22 -17.30 -6.73
CA GLY A 356 -5.43 -18.38 -7.32
C GLY A 356 -4.14 -17.88 -8.01
N VAL A 357 -4.18 -16.72 -8.68
CA VAL A 357 -3.00 -16.06 -9.25
C VAL A 357 -2.03 -15.62 -8.14
N LEU A 358 -2.54 -15.02 -7.06
CA LEU A 358 -1.73 -14.58 -5.91
C LEU A 358 -1.21 -15.75 -5.07
N ASP A 359 -1.85 -16.92 -5.16
CA ASP A 359 -1.37 -18.16 -4.55
C ASP A 359 -0.41 -18.96 -5.45
N GLY A 360 -0.36 -18.63 -6.73
CA GLY A 360 0.40 -19.37 -7.74
C GLY A 360 1.91 -19.15 -7.68
N GLU A 361 2.67 -20.19 -8.01
CA GLU A 361 4.14 -20.17 -8.03
C GLU A 361 4.71 -19.03 -8.87
N ARG A 362 4.07 -18.69 -9.99
CA ARG A 362 4.52 -17.60 -10.87
C ARG A 362 4.55 -16.24 -10.15
N TYR A 363 3.53 -15.93 -9.35
CA TYR A 363 3.49 -14.68 -8.60
C TYR A 363 4.52 -14.68 -7.46
N LEU A 364 4.65 -15.79 -6.74
CA LEU A 364 5.64 -15.91 -5.66
C LEU A 364 7.08 -15.80 -6.19
N ALA A 365 7.37 -16.41 -7.35
CA ALA A 365 8.65 -16.30 -8.03
C ALA A 365 8.94 -14.86 -8.50
N LEU A 366 7.90 -14.11 -8.92
CA LEU A 366 8.04 -12.67 -9.19
C LEU A 366 8.43 -11.91 -7.93
N LEU A 367 7.80 -12.17 -6.78
CA LEU A 367 8.18 -11.52 -5.52
C LEU A 367 9.62 -11.84 -5.10
N ASP A 368 10.05 -13.10 -5.25
CA ASP A 368 11.45 -13.49 -4.99
C ASP A 368 12.43 -12.81 -5.95
N THR A 369 12.06 -12.65 -7.22
CA THR A 369 12.87 -11.93 -8.22
C THR A 369 12.97 -10.44 -7.88
N LEU A 370 11.90 -9.82 -7.39
CA LEU A 370 11.90 -8.42 -6.96
C LEU A 370 12.77 -8.19 -5.72
N ASP A 371 12.75 -9.12 -4.76
CA ASP A 371 13.66 -9.09 -3.61
C ASP A 371 15.12 -9.26 -4.04
N ALA A 372 15.40 -10.23 -4.92
CA ALA A 372 16.74 -10.45 -5.45
C ALA A 372 17.27 -9.21 -6.18
N LEU A 373 16.42 -8.54 -6.96
CA LEU A 373 16.74 -7.27 -7.61
C LEU A 373 17.07 -6.16 -6.60
N LEU A 374 16.43 -6.12 -5.43
CA LEU A 374 16.75 -5.12 -4.41
C LEU A 374 18.02 -5.47 -3.63
N ALA A 375 18.31 -6.77 -3.47
CA ALA A 375 19.50 -7.27 -2.78
C ALA A 375 20.77 -7.08 -3.62
N ASP A 376 20.70 -7.34 -4.93
CA ASP A 376 21.78 -7.09 -5.90
C ASP A 376 21.24 -6.26 -7.09
N PRO A 377 21.11 -4.93 -6.92
CA PRO A 377 20.54 -4.09 -7.95
C PRO A 377 21.38 -4.07 -9.23
N PRO A 378 20.77 -4.26 -10.43
CA PRO A 378 21.48 -4.31 -11.70
C PRO A 378 21.89 -2.91 -12.16
N LEU A 379 22.77 -2.25 -11.41
CA LEU A 379 23.21 -0.89 -11.63
C LEU A 379 24.19 -0.80 -12.79
N ARG A 380 23.99 0.22 -13.63
CA ARG A 380 24.92 0.59 -14.70
C ARG A 380 25.75 1.79 -14.28
N GLN A 381 26.78 2.12 -15.06
CA GLN A 381 27.68 3.26 -14.77
C GLN A 381 26.98 4.60 -14.51
N ALA A 382 25.82 4.88 -15.15
CA ALA A 382 25.12 6.13 -14.90
C ALA A 382 24.47 6.21 -13.51
N ALA A 383 24.32 5.08 -12.81
CA ALA A 383 23.80 5.06 -11.45
C ALA A 383 24.68 5.84 -10.47
N ALA A 384 26.01 5.77 -10.63
CA ALA A 384 26.97 6.46 -9.76
C ALA A 384 27.14 7.95 -10.04
N ARG A 385 26.47 8.48 -11.09
CA ARG A 385 26.56 9.89 -11.48
C ARG A 385 25.60 10.76 -10.64
N PRO A 386 25.81 12.09 -10.60
CA PRO A 386 24.90 13.00 -9.91
C PRO A 386 23.45 12.82 -10.37
N ALA A 387 22.53 12.70 -9.41
CA ALA A 387 21.13 12.37 -9.68
C ALA A 387 20.48 13.34 -10.68
N ALA A 388 20.63 14.65 -10.44
CA ALA A 388 19.95 15.69 -11.23
C ALA A 388 20.21 15.56 -12.73
N GLU A 389 21.47 15.32 -13.13
CA GLU A 389 21.85 15.25 -14.54
C GLU A 389 21.23 14.04 -15.26
N VAL A 390 21.37 12.84 -14.67
CA VAL A 390 20.91 11.59 -15.29
C VAL A 390 19.39 11.50 -15.31
N ILE A 391 18.76 11.90 -14.20
CA ILE A 391 17.31 11.85 -14.04
C ILE A 391 16.62 12.83 -14.98
N ARG A 392 17.11 14.08 -15.06
CA ARG A 392 16.58 15.06 -16.01
C ARG A 392 16.61 14.54 -17.45
N LYS A 393 17.75 13.99 -17.88
CA LYS A 393 17.89 13.41 -19.23
C LYS A 393 16.93 12.25 -19.48
N ALA A 394 16.55 11.49 -18.45
CA ALA A 394 15.54 10.44 -18.58
C ALA A 394 14.13 11.02 -18.75
N VAL A 395 13.77 12.03 -17.96
CA VAL A 395 12.48 12.74 -18.06
C VAL A 395 12.31 13.38 -19.43
N LEU A 396 13.31 14.15 -19.88
CA LEU A 396 13.25 14.84 -21.18
C LEU A 396 13.15 13.88 -22.35
N ARG A 397 13.85 12.73 -22.31
CA ARG A 397 13.71 11.69 -23.34
C ARG A 397 12.31 11.10 -23.41
N ASP A 398 11.66 10.92 -22.25
CA ASP A 398 10.29 10.40 -22.23
C ASP A 398 9.28 11.42 -22.73
N TYR A 399 9.55 12.71 -22.51
CA TYR A 399 8.80 13.81 -23.11
C TYR A 399 9.01 13.90 -24.63
N GLU A 400 10.25 13.85 -25.12
CA GLU A 400 10.57 13.89 -26.56
C GLU A 400 9.83 12.78 -27.30
N ARG A 401 9.81 11.56 -26.75
CA ARG A 401 9.05 10.45 -27.34
C ARG A 401 7.54 10.73 -27.41
N LEU A 402 6.98 11.40 -26.40
CA LEU A 402 5.57 11.81 -26.43
C LEU A 402 5.35 12.87 -27.52
N ALA A 403 6.22 13.88 -27.59
CA ALA A 403 6.16 14.95 -28.57
C ALA A 403 6.23 14.41 -30.00
N ASP A 404 7.24 13.58 -30.30
CA ASP A 404 7.43 12.94 -31.60
C ASP A 404 6.22 12.12 -32.06
N ARG A 405 5.46 11.57 -31.11
CA ARG A 405 4.25 10.78 -31.40
C ARG A 405 3.01 11.65 -31.57
N LEU A 406 2.89 12.71 -30.77
CA LEU A 406 1.68 13.51 -30.67
C LEU A 406 1.64 14.61 -31.72
N GLU A 407 2.76 15.30 -31.95
CA GLU A 407 2.84 16.45 -32.86
C GLU A 407 2.36 16.14 -34.29
N PRO A 408 2.71 14.99 -34.91
CA PRO A 408 2.23 14.68 -36.26
C PRO A 408 0.72 14.46 -36.37
N VAL A 409 0.02 14.21 -35.26
CA VAL A 409 -1.41 13.86 -35.24
C VAL A 409 -2.30 14.92 -34.60
N LEU A 410 -1.76 16.09 -34.25
CA LEU A 410 -2.55 17.20 -33.69
C LEU A 410 -3.59 17.74 -34.69
N ASP A 411 -3.23 17.80 -35.97
CA ASP A 411 -4.10 18.30 -37.05
C ASP A 411 -4.63 17.18 -37.97
N ALA A 412 -4.35 15.92 -37.63
CA ALA A 412 -4.85 14.77 -38.38
C ALA A 412 -6.38 14.66 -38.26
N PRO A 413 -7.08 14.19 -39.30
CA PRO A 413 -8.52 13.96 -39.22
C PRO A 413 -8.85 12.90 -38.17
N SER A 414 -9.98 13.06 -37.49
CA SER A 414 -10.51 12.06 -36.56
C SER A 414 -10.71 10.72 -37.26
N GLY A 415 -10.40 9.62 -36.57
CA GLY A 415 -10.61 8.28 -37.11
C GLY A 415 -9.78 7.21 -36.41
N PRO A 416 -10.00 5.93 -36.74
CA PRO A 416 -9.39 4.80 -36.02
C PRO A 416 -7.86 4.81 -36.01
N GLU A 417 -7.22 5.28 -37.08
CA GLU A 417 -5.76 5.41 -37.14
C GLU A 417 -5.25 6.45 -36.14
N ARG A 418 -5.95 7.57 -36.00
CA ARG A 418 -5.65 8.61 -35.01
C ARG A 418 -5.88 8.09 -33.59
N ASP A 419 -6.98 7.40 -33.35
CA ASP A 419 -7.32 6.81 -32.04
C ASP A 419 -6.18 5.88 -31.55
N VAL A 420 -5.60 5.07 -32.44
CA VAL A 420 -4.45 4.20 -32.11
C VAL A 420 -3.22 5.02 -31.72
N VAL A 421 -2.92 6.09 -32.45
CA VAL A 421 -1.76 6.94 -32.12
C VAL A 421 -1.98 7.68 -30.80
N LEU A 422 -3.18 8.22 -30.57
CA LEU A 422 -3.55 8.89 -29.32
C LEU A 422 -3.52 7.92 -28.12
N HIS A 423 -3.89 6.66 -28.32
CA HIS A 423 -3.74 5.62 -27.31
C HIS A 423 -2.28 5.38 -26.93
N GLU A 424 -1.38 5.30 -27.90
CA GLU A 424 0.06 5.16 -27.65
C GLU A 424 0.65 6.44 -27.03
N ALA A 425 0.19 7.63 -27.44
CA ALA A 425 0.57 8.90 -26.83
C ALA A 425 0.12 8.97 -25.36
N ARG A 426 -1.07 8.47 -25.02
CA ARG A 426 -1.52 8.33 -23.62
C ARG A 426 -0.56 7.47 -22.80
N LYS A 427 -0.04 6.37 -23.36
CA LYS A 427 0.95 5.52 -22.68
C LYS A 427 2.26 6.27 -22.48
N ASP A 428 2.69 7.05 -23.46
CA ASP A 428 3.90 7.86 -23.38
C ASP A 428 3.79 9.01 -22.38
N ALA A 429 2.64 9.69 -22.30
CA ALA A 429 2.33 10.69 -21.28
C ALA A 429 2.33 10.08 -19.87
N LYS A 430 1.71 8.90 -19.67
CA LYS A 430 1.78 8.16 -18.40
C LYS A 430 3.23 7.90 -18.00
N ARG A 431 4.07 7.49 -18.95
CA ARG A 431 5.47 7.19 -18.70
C ARG A 431 6.29 8.44 -18.37
N ALA A 432 6.12 9.54 -19.11
CA ALA A 432 6.77 10.82 -18.82
C ALA A 432 6.37 11.35 -17.43
N ARG A 433 5.09 11.25 -17.08
CA ARG A 433 4.59 11.56 -15.73
C ARG A 433 5.30 10.76 -14.65
N TYR A 434 5.37 9.43 -14.78
CA TYR A 434 6.04 8.59 -13.79
C TYR A 434 7.55 8.85 -13.72
N ALA A 435 8.21 9.13 -14.85
CA ALA A 435 9.61 9.53 -14.85
C ALA A 435 9.80 10.82 -14.02
N ALA A 436 8.94 11.82 -14.20
CA ALA A 436 8.96 13.05 -13.41
C ALA A 436 8.60 12.84 -11.93
N GLU A 437 7.72 11.88 -11.62
CA GLU A 437 7.40 11.47 -10.24
C GLU A 437 8.66 10.96 -9.51
N VAL A 438 9.46 10.10 -10.17
CA VAL A 438 10.75 9.61 -9.65
C VAL A 438 11.75 10.76 -9.47
N ALA A 439 11.68 11.79 -10.31
CA ALA A 439 12.64 12.89 -10.32
C ALA A 439 12.48 13.89 -9.18
N ARG A 440 11.35 13.87 -8.46
CA ARG A 440 11.00 14.87 -7.43
C ARG A 440 12.08 15.07 -6.35
N PRO A 441 12.70 14.02 -5.77
CA PRO A 441 13.72 14.24 -4.75
C PRO A 441 15.01 14.91 -5.27
N ALA A 442 15.30 14.79 -6.57
CA ALA A 442 16.50 15.34 -7.20
C ALA A 442 16.28 16.71 -7.85
N LEU A 443 15.10 16.95 -8.42
CA LEU A 443 14.77 18.16 -9.20
C LEU A 443 13.71 19.04 -8.53
N GLY A 444 13.17 18.64 -7.38
CA GLY A 444 12.27 19.47 -6.57
C GLY A 444 10.96 19.86 -7.26
N ALA A 445 10.57 21.13 -7.06
CA ALA A 445 9.31 21.69 -7.54
C ALA A 445 9.15 21.64 -9.08
N PRO A 446 10.17 21.92 -9.91
CA PRO A 446 10.09 21.73 -11.36
C PRO A 446 9.61 20.33 -11.79
N ALA A 447 10.14 19.25 -11.21
CA ALA A 447 9.68 17.90 -11.54
C ALA A 447 8.24 17.62 -11.07
N LYS A 448 7.83 18.20 -9.94
CA LYS A 448 6.43 18.13 -9.48
C LYS A 448 5.49 18.84 -10.46
N ALA A 449 5.85 20.04 -10.91
CA ALA A 449 5.08 20.80 -11.88
C ALA A 449 4.99 20.06 -13.24
N PHE A 450 6.13 19.57 -13.75
CA PHE A 450 6.17 18.80 -14.99
C PHE A 450 5.32 17.52 -14.92
N SER A 451 5.35 16.82 -13.78
CA SER A 451 4.46 15.69 -13.51
C SER A 451 2.98 16.10 -13.53
N GLY A 452 2.63 17.32 -13.13
CA GLY A 452 1.27 17.88 -13.23
C GLY A 452 0.85 18.07 -14.68
N LEU A 453 1.67 18.74 -15.48
CA LEU A 453 1.41 18.96 -16.91
C LEU A 453 1.21 17.64 -17.68
N MET A 454 2.05 16.64 -17.42
CA MET A 454 1.90 15.31 -18.03
C MET A 454 0.66 14.57 -17.52
N THR A 455 0.13 14.93 -16.35
CA THR A 455 -1.15 14.40 -15.85
C THR A 455 -2.31 14.95 -16.68
N GLU A 456 -2.34 16.24 -16.96
CA GLU A 456 -3.39 16.89 -17.76
C GLU A 456 -3.49 16.26 -19.17
N VAL A 457 -2.36 16.13 -19.87
CA VAL A 457 -2.32 15.44 -21.18
C VAL A 457 -2.83 14.01 -21.09
N GLN A 458 -2.43 13.31 -20.02
CA GLN A 458 -2.78 11.91 -19.78
C GLN A 458 -4.26 11.70 -19.40
N GLU A 459 -4.89 12.68 -18.77
CA GLU A 459 -6.31 12.71 -18.44
C GLU A 459 -7.13 13.01 -19.69
N LEU A 460 -6.77 14.04 -20.46
CA LEU A 460 -7.45 14.35 -21.73
C LEU A 460 -7.43 13.18 -22.72
N LEU A 461 -6.25 12.60 -22.96
CA LEU A 461 -6.11 11.41 -23.81
C LEU A 461 -6.75 10.16 -23.15
N GLY A 462 -6.92 10.20 -21.83
CA GLY A 462 -7.65 9.18 -21.08
C GLY A 462 -9.13 9.22 -21.38
N ASP A 463 -9.76 10.38 -21.24
CA ASP A 463 -11.16 10.60 -21.55
C ASP A 463 -11.50 10.18 -22.99
N HIS A 464 -10.67 10.59 -23.96
CA HIS A 464 -10.80 10.19 -25.36
C HIS A 464 -10.76 8.66 -25.52
N GLN A 465 -9.72 7.99 -24.97
CA GLN A 465 -9.61 6.54 -25.07
C GLN A 465 -10.78 5.82 -24.42
N ASP A 466 -11.23 6.31 -23.27
CA ASP A 466 -12.31 5.68 -22.53
C ASP A 466 -13.64 5.83 -23.29
N SER A 467 -13.85 6.92 -24.04
CA SER A 467 -14.93 7.05 -25.03
C SER A 467 -14.81 6.06 -26.20
N VAL A 468 -13.61 5.87 -26.76
CA VAL A 468 -13.37 4.88 -27.83
C VAL A 468 -13.75 3.46 -27.36
N VAL A 469 -13.32 3.08 -26.15
CA VAL A 469 -13.63 1.77 -25.55
C VAL A 469 -15.14 1.65 -25.21
N ALA A 470 -15.76 2.72 -24.72
CA ALA A 470 -17.21 2.74 -24.46
C ALA A 470 -18.02 2.52 -25.74
N ARG A 471 -17.61 3.12 -26.86
CA ARG A 471 -18.26 2.90 -28.17
C ARG A 471 -18.20 1.45 -28.62
N GLU A 472 -17.08 0.77 -28.42
CA GLU A 472 -16.95 -0.67 -28.73
C GLU A 472 -17.94 -1.51 -27.90
N ALA A 473 -18.03 -1.26 -26.59
CA ALA A 473 -18.96 -1.96 -25.71
C ALA A 473 -20.44 -1.63 -26.01
N LEU A 474 -20.76 -0.37 -26.32
CA LEU A 474 -22.10 0.04 -26.74
C LEU A 474 -22.51 -0.64 -28.05
N ARG A 475 -21.56 -0.82 -28.99
CA ARG A 475 -21.83 -1.58 -30.22
C ARG A 475 -22.15 -3.05 -29.92
N GLU A 476 -21.41 -3.69 -29.01
CA GLU A 476 -21.73 -5.06 -28.57
C GLU A 476 -23.12 -5.15 -27.91
N LEU A 477 -23.44 -4.21 -27.02
CA LEU A 477 -24.75 -4.10 -26.38
C LEU A 477 -25.88 -3.92 -27.40
N ALA A 478 -25.67 -3.09 -28.42
CA ALA A 478 -26.64 -2.87 -29.49
C ALA A 478 -26.90 -4.14 -30.30
N VAL A 479 -25.85 -4.92 -30.62
CA VAL A 479 -25.99 -6.21 -31.31
C VAL A 479 -26.79 -7.20 -30.47
N GLN A 480 -26.51 -7.28 -29.16
CA GLN A 480 -27.23 -8.16 -28.25
C GLN A 480 -28.69 -7.75 -28.06
N ALA A 481 -28.95 -6.45 -27.89
CA ALA A 481 -30.30 -5.91 -27.78
C ALA A 481 -31.11 -6.17 -29.06
N HIS A 482 -30.52 -5.93 -30.23
CA HIS A 482 -31.17 -6.22 -31.51
C HIS A 482 -31.51 -7.70 -31.67
N ALA A 483 -30.58 -8.60 -31.34
CA ALA A 483 -30.81 -10.05 -31.39
C ALA A 483 -31.92 -10.51 -30.43
N ALA A 484 -32.14 -9.78 -29.34
CA ALA A 484 -33.22 -10.03 -28.37
C ALA A 484 -34.56 -9.34 -28.74
N GLY A 485 -34.63 -8.64 -29.88
CA GLY A 485 -35.83 -7.88 -30.26
C GLY A 485 -36.06 -6.61 -29.42
N GLU A 486 -35.04 -6.14 -28.70
CA GLU A 486 -35.09 -4.94 -27.87
C GLU A 486 -34.81 -3.69 -28.70
N SER A 487 -35.32 -2.54 -28.23
CA SER A 487 -34.97 -1.24 -28.84
C SER A 487 -33.48 -0.95 -28.68
N THR A 488 -32.83 -0.56 -29.77
CA THR A 488 -31.41 -0.14 -29.78
C THR A 488 -31.23 1.38 -29.73
N PHE A 489 -32.33 2.13 -29.70
CA PHE A 489 -32.32 3.60 -29.78
C PHE A 489 -31.43 4.24 -28.71
N THR A 490 -31.62 3.88 -27.44
CA THR A 490 -30.86 4.47 -26.32
C THR A 490 -29.39 4.09 -26.38
N VAL A 491 -29.06 2.86 -26.82
CA VAL A 491 -27.66 2.44 -26.98
C VAL A 491 -26.99 3.22 -28.11
N GLY A 492 -27.69 3.46 -29.22
CA GLY A 492 -27.23 4.34 -30.31
C GLY A 492 -27.06 5.80 -29.88
N LEU A 493 -27.98 6.33 -29.07
CA LEU A 493 -27.87 7.67 -28.48
C LEU A 493 -26.61 7.80 -27.60
N LEU A 494 -26.35 6.81 -26.73
CA LEU A 494 -25.16 6.78 -25.89
C LEU A 494 -23.89 6.69 -26.74
N TYR A 495 -23.89 5.89 -27.81
CA TYR A 495 -22.76 5.79 -28.74
C TYR A 495 -22.43 7.15 -29.37
N GLY A 496 -23.45 7.87 -29.87
CA GLY A 496 -23.28 9.20 -30.46
C GLY A 496 -22.76 10.23 -29.46
N ARG A 497 -23.19 10.16 -28.19
CA ARG A 497 -22.65 11.02 -27.12
C ARG A 497 -21.18 10.75 -26.83
N GLU A 498 -20.76 9.49 -26.77
CA GLU A 498 -19.35 9.13 -26.59
C GLU A 498 -18.49 9.52 -27.80
N GLU A 499 -19.02 9.44 -29.03
CA GLU A 499 -18.36 9.96 -30.23
C GLU A 499 -18.16 11.47 -30.18
N ALA A 500 -19.20 12.22 -29.81
CA ALA A 500 -19.12 13.66 -29.66
C ALA A 500 -18.12 14.09 -28.57
N LEU A 501 -18.04 13.33 -27.46
CA LEU A 501 -17.08 13.55 -26.39
C LEU A 501 -15.64 13.29 -26.86
N ALA A 502 -15.39 12.17 -27.53
CA ALA A 502 -14.06 11.86 -28.09
C ALA A 502 -13.60 12.96 -29.06
N ALA A 503 -14.49 13.44 -29.93
CA ALA A 503 -14.21 14.53 -30.86
C ALA A 503 -13.97 15.88 -30.14
N ALA A 504 -14.64 16.14 -29.01
CA ALA A 504 -14.38 17.33 -28.20
C ALA A 504 -12.97 17.29 -27.60
N ARG A 505 -12.55 16.14 -27.04
CA ARG A 505 -11.20 15.95 -26.50
C ARG A 505 -10.12 16.08 -27.56
N GLU A 506 -10.37 15.61 -28.78
CA GLU A 506 -9.48 15.83 -29.92
C GLU A 506 -9.33 17.32 -30.29
N ARG A 507 -10.40 18.13 -30.16
CA ARG A 507 -10.33 19.58 -30.42
C ARG A 507 -9.62 20.35 -29.32
N GLU A 508 -9.70 19.89 -28.08
CA GLU A 508 -9.00 20.50 -26.93
C GLU A 508 -7.49 20.19 -26.94
N LEU A 509 -7.11 19.04 -27.51
CA LEU A 509 -5.75 18.51 -27.48
C LEU A 509 -4.67 19.48 -28.04
N PRO A 510 -4.83 20.14 -29.20
CA PRO A 510 -3.83 21.09 -29.69
C PRO A 510 -3.60 22.27 -28.74
N GLY A 511 -4.67 22.80 -28.14
CA GLY A 511 -4.59 23.91 -27.19
C GLY A 511 -3.85 23.51 -25.92
N LEU A 512 -4.23 22.38 -25.32
CA LEU A 512 -3.54 21.83 -24.16
C LEU A 512 -2.07 21.52 -24.50
N TRP A 513 -1.80 20.90 -25.65
CA TRP A 513 -0.44 20.58 -26.05
C TRP A 513 0.42 21.82 -26.23
N ALA A 514 -0.11 22.90 -26.83
CA ALA A 514 0.63 24.15 -27.01
C ALA A 514 1.01 24.81 -25.67
N GLU A 515 0.22 24.62 -24.61
CA GLU A 515 0.53 25.06 -23.26
C GLU A 515 1.58 24.15 -22.60
N VAL A 516 1.32 22.85 -22.52
CA VAL A 516 2.19 21.90 -21.79
C VAL A 516 3.54 21.66 -22.49
N SER A 517 3.63 21.94 -23.79
CA SER A 517 4.85 21.74 -24.60
C SER A 517 5.77 22.97 -24.63
N ARG A 518 5.44 24.05 -23.92
CA ARG A 518 6.29 25.24 -23.83
C ARG A 518 7.68 24.89 -23.32
N ARG A 519 8.68 25.51 -23.95
CA ARG A 519 10.11 25.28 -23.65
C ARG A 519 10.45 25.61 -22.20
N GLU A 520 9.77 26.59 -21.59
CA GLU A 520 9.99 27.00 -20.21
C GLU A 520 9.83 25.84 -19.21
N HIS A 521 8.87 24.93 -19.42
CA HIS A 521 8.65 23.78 -18.54
C HIS A 521 9.82 22.79 -18.60
N ARG A 522 10.45 22.64 -19.76
CA ARG A 522 11.65 21.80 -19.92
C ARG A 522 12.88 22.49 -19.34
N SER A 523 13.07 23.77 -19.63
CA SER A 523 14.21 24.53 -19.09
C SER A 523 14.14 24.68 -17.57
N ALA A 524 12.96 24.71 -16.96
CA ALA A 524 12.81 24.69 -15.52
C ALA A 524 13.35 23.41 -14.86
N LEU A 525 13.45 22.28 -15.60
CA LEU A 525 14.11 21.06 -15.10
C LEU A 525 15.64 21.17 -15.13
N GLU A 526 16.19 22.12 -15.90
CA GLU A 526 17.63 22.35 -16.08
C GLU A 526 18.22 23.29 -15.02
N SER A 527 17.39 24.18 -14.48
CA SER A 527 17.65 25.09 -13.35
C SER A 527 17.82 24.36 -12.04
#